data_AF-A0A7N6FK50-F1
#
_entry.id   AF-A0A7N6FK50-F1
#
_cell.length_a   1.000
_cell.length_b   1.000
_cell.length_c   1.000
_cell.angle_alpha   90.00
_cell.angle_beta   90.00
_cell.angle_gamma   90.00
#
_symmetry.space_group_name_H-M   'P 1'
#
loop_
_entity.id
_entity.type
_entity.pdbx_description
1 polymer ?
#
loop_
_entity_poly.entity_id
_entity_poly.type
_entity_poly.pdbx_seq_one_letter_code
_entity_poly.pdbx_strand_id
1 'polypeptide(L)'
;MLGDMCHCGKMATEKTKHEGRVKIGHYILGDTLGVGTFGKVKVGQHELTKHQVAVKILNRQKIRSLDVVGKIRREIQNLKLFRHPHIIKLYQVISTPTDIFMVMEYVSGGELFDYICKNGKLDEKESRRLFQQIISAVDYCHRHMVVHRDLKPENVLLDAHMNAKIADFGLSNMMSDGEFLRTSCGSPNYAAPEVISGRLYAGPEVDIWSSGVILYALLCGTLPFDDDHVPTLFKKICDGIFFTPQYLNPSVISLLKHMLQVDPMKRATIKEIREDEWFKQDLPKYLFPEDPSYSNNMIDDEALKEVCEKFECTEEEVLACIYSRNHQDPLAVAYHLIIDNRRIMSEAKDFYLASSPPDSFLDDQHLTSSGAAVAGIIKPHPERVPFLVAETPPRPRHTLDELNPQKSKHQGVRRAKWHLGIRSQSRPNDIMSEVCRAMKQLDYEWKVVNPYYLRVRRKNPITGMQTKMSLQLYQVDSRTYLLDFRSIDDDMLETKSGTATPLRSGSVGNYRTTIKNDAAEGSLASSLTSSVDSTGGGDNASVPRPGSHTIEFFEMCANLIKLLAR
;
A
#
# COMPACT_ATOMS: atom_id res chain seq x y z
N MET A 1 65.23 -64.81 0.80
CA MET A 1 63.94 -64.26 1.24
C MET A 1 63.61 -63.15 0.25
N LEU A 2 62.88 -63.44 -0.83
CA LEU A 2 61.42 -63.22 -0.96
C LEU A 2 61.06 -61.75 -0.62
N GLY A 3 60.55 -60.90 -1.51
CA GLY A 3 60.09 -61.04 -2.89
C GLY A 3 59.60 -59.67 -3.41
N ASP A 4 59.48 -59.58 -4.73
CA ASP A 4 58.89 -58.47 -5.49
C ASP A 4 57.47 -58.10 -5.02
N MET A 5 57.05 -56.84 -5.20
CA MET A 5 55.94 -56.52 -6.11
C MET A 5 55.61 -55.02 -6.19
N CYS A 6 55.57 -54.59 -7.45
CA CYS A 6 54.92 -53.42 -8.03
C CYS A 6 53.54 -53.10 -7.40
N HIS A 7 53.24 -51.82 -7.14
CA HIS A 7 51.87 -51.33 -6.93
C HIS A 7 51.52 -50.28 -7.99
N CYS A 8 50.84 -50.77 -9.03
CA CYS A 8 50.12 -49.99 -10.02
C CYS A 8 48.95 -49.25 -9.35
N GLY A 9 48.86 -47.94 -9.59
CA GLY A 9 47.79 -47.08 -9.10
C GLY A 9 46.41 -47.55 -9.58
N LYS A 10 45.50 -47.78 -8.63
CA LYS A 10 44.07 -47.88 -8.92
C LYS A 10 43.48 -46.48 -8.83
N MET A 11 43.06 -45.94 -9.97
CA MET A 11 42.07 -44.87 -10.02
C MET A 11 40.80 -45.39 -9.34
N ALA A 12 40.53 -44.92 -8.13
CA ALA A 12 39.23 -45.07 -7.50
C ALA A 12 38.28 -44.08 -8.16
N THR A 13 37.49 -44.57 -9.11
CA THR A 13 36.29 -43.88 -9.57
C THR A 13 35.38 -43.66 -8.36
N GLU A 14 35.29 -42.42 -7.89
CA GLU A 14 34.25 -41.99 -6.96
C GLU A 14 32.89 -42.22 -7.62
N LYS A 15 32.25 -43.34 -7.28
CA LYS A 15 30.83 -43.55 -7.53
C LYS A 15 30.07 -42.52 -6.71
N THR A 16 29.64 -41.45 -7.36
CA THR A 16 28.70 -40.47 -6.81
C THR A 16 27.42 -41.18 -6.34
N LYS A 17 27.18 -41.15 -5.03
CA LYS A 17 25.88 -41.48 -4.42
C LYS A 17 24.82 -40.50 -4.94
N HIS A 18 24.14 -40.85 -6.03
CA HIS A 18 22.86 -40.25 -6.42
C HIS A 18 21.70 -41.04 -5.81
N GLU A 19 21.64 -41.12 -4.47
CA GLU A 19 20.46 -41.63 -3.77
C GLU A 19 19.52 -40.47 -3.43
N GLY A 20 18.34 -40.47 -4.07
CA GLY A 20 17.11 -39.88 -3.53
C GLY A 20 17.04 -38.37 -3.25
N ARG A 21 17.75 -37.51 -3.98
CA ARG A 21 17.58 -36.06 -3.80
C ARG A 21 16.19 -35.61 -4.24
N VAL A 22 15.43 -35.01 -3.32
CA VAL A 22 14.08 -34.49 -3.59
C VAL A 22 14.17 -33.35 -4.60
N LYS A 23 13.47 -33.50 -5.74
CA LYS A 23 13.48 -32.55 -6.87
C LYS A 23 12.08 -31.98 -7.08
N ILE A 24 12.00 -30.68 -7.40
CA ILE A 24 10.77 -30.00 -7.80
C ILE A 24 11.05 -29.14 -9.05
N GLY A 25 10.34 -29.40 -10.15
CA GLY A 25 10.71 -28.81 -11.45
C GLY A 25 12.17 -29.16 -11.80
N HIS A 26 12.98 -28.16 -12.14
CA HIS A 26 14.43 -28.30 -12.39
C HIS A 26 15.30 -28.04 -11.15
N TYR A 27 14.72 -27.96 -9.96
CA TYR A 27 15.43 -27.61 -8.73
C TYR A 27 15.63 -28.83 -7.82
N ILE A 28 16.88 -29.07 -7.45
CA ILE A 28 17.27 -30.07 -6.46
C ILE A 28 17.20 -29.40 -5.09
N LEU A 29 16.33 -29.87 -4.20
CA LEU A 29 16.18 -29.32 -2.85
C LEU A 29 17.31 -29.80 -1.95
N GLY A 30 17.88 -28.88 -1.18
CA GLY A 30 18.92 -29.13 -0.19
C GLY A 30 18.46 -28.85 1.23
N ASP A 31 19.35 -28.21 1.98
CA ASP A 31 19.19 -27.92 3.40
C ASP A 31 18.04 -26.94 3.69
N THR A 32 17.55 -27.00 4.92
CA THR A 32 16.50 -26.09 5.40
C THR A 32 17.17 -24.78 5.82
N LEU A 33 16.77 -23.68 5.18
CA LEU A 33 17.23 -22.33 5.52
C LEU A 33 16.48 -21.77 6.72
N GLY A 34 15.20 -22.09 6.84
CA GLY A 34 14.37 -21.60 7.94
C GLY A 34 13.02 -22.30 8.03
N VAL A 35 12.34 -22.11 9.15
CA VAL A 35 10.98 -22.61 9.40
C VAL A 35 10.08 -21.41 9.66
N GLY A 36 9.21 -21.10 8.72
CA GLY A 36 8.22 -20.04 8.86
C GLY A 36 6.89 -20.58 9.41
N THR A 37 5.96 -19.66 9.69
CA THR A 37 4.62 -19.95 10.24
C THR A 37 3.85 -20.99 9.41
N PHE A 38 3.92 -20.87 8.08
CA PHE A 38 3.12 -21.67 7.15
C PHE A 38 3.87 -22.82 6.48
N GLY A 39 5.18 -22.95 6.73
CA GLY A 39 5.99 -23.90 5.96
C GLY A 39 7.48 -23.82 6.23
N LYS A 40 8.24 -24.68 5.55
CA LYS A 40 9.70 -24.69 5.61
C LYS A 40 10.26 -23.99 4.38
N VAL A 41 11.38 -23.29 4.54
CA VAL A 41 12.15 -22.73 3.44
C VAL A 41 13.41 -23.57 3.28
N LYS A 42 13.66 -24.06 2.07
CA LYS A 42 14.85 -24.86 1.74
C LYS A 42 15.66 -24.16 0.66
N VAL A 43 16.98 -24.35 0.68
CA VAL A 43 17.80 -24.01 -0.49
C VAL A 43 17.47 -24.99 -1.63
N GLY A 44 17.38 -24.48 -2.84
CA GLY A 44 17.27 -25.27 -4.06
C GLY A 44 18.42 -24.92 -5.00
N GLN A 45 18.85 -25.87 -5.81
CA GLN A 45 19.83 -25.63 -6.87
C GLN A 45 19.26 -26.07 -8.21
N HIS A 46 19.24 -25.16 -9.19
CA HIS A 46 18.83 -25.49 -10.54
C HIS A 46 19.80 -26.50 -11.17
N GLU A 47 19.28 -27.60 -11.72
CA GLU A 47 20.10 -28.74 -12.10
C GLU A 47 21.08 -28.44 -13.24
N LEU A 48 20.67 -27.57 -14.19
CA LEU A 48 21.46 -27.22 -15.36
C LEU A 48 22.40 -26.04 -15.08
N THR A 49 21.84 -24.93 -14.62
CA THR A 49 22.57 -23.65 -14.44
C THR A 49 23.32 -23.56 -13.12
N LYS A 50 23.06 -24.49 -12.19
CA LYS A 50 23.59 -24.48 -10.82
C LYS A 50 23.20 -23.26 -9.98
N HIS A 51 22.27 -22.44 -10.49
CA HIS A 51 21.76 -21.26 -9.81
C HIS A 51 21.03 -21.65 -8.52
N GLN A 52 21.36 -20.98 -7.42
CA GLN A 52 20.74 -21.23 -6.12
C GLN A 52 19.46 -20.40 -5.97
N VAL A 53 18.46 -21.00 -5.33
CA VAL A 53 17.14 -20.41 -5.06
C VAL A 53 16.70 -20.75 -3.65
N ALA A 54 15.78 -19.96 -3.09
CA ALA A 54 15.08 -20.30 -1.86
C ALA A 54 13.69 -20.85 -2.22
N VAL A 55 13.31 -22.01 -1.67
CA VAL A 55 12.03 -22.67 -1.95
C VAL A 55 11.19 -22.72 -0.68
N LYS A 56 10.15 -21.88 -0.60
CA LYS A 56 9.17 -21.90 0.49
C LYS A 56 8.11 -22.97 0.17
N ILE A 57 8.00 -23.96 1.04
CA ILE A 57 7.14 -25.15 0.87
C ILE A 57 5.94 -25.02 1.79
N LEU A 58 4.74 -24.89 1.20
CA LEU A 58 3.50 -24.66 1.91
C LEU A 58 2.56 -25.85 1.73
N ASN A 59 2.15 -26.48 2.84
CA ASN A 59 1.31 -27.67 2.78
C ASN A 59 -0.17 -27.33 2.63
N ARG A 60 -0.85 -27.87 1.61
CA ARG A 60 -2.24 -27.54 1.30
C ARG A 60 -3.22 -27.89 2.41
N GLN A 61 -2.99 -28.99 3.14
CA GLN A 61 -3.86 -29.37 4.26
C GLN A 61 -3.72 -28.38 5.41
N LYS A 62 -2.48 -28.00 5.76
CA LYS A 62 -2.21 -26.99 6.80
C LYS A 62 -2.80 -25.62 6.45
N ILE A 63 -2.77 -25.24 5.17
CA ILE A 63 -3.38 -24.00 4.68
C ILE A 63 -4.90 -24.03 4.86
N ARG A 64 -5.55 -25.12 4.47
CA ARG A 64 -7.01 -25.28 4.58
C ARG A 64 -7.46 -25.33 6.03
N SER A 65 -6.72 -26.02 6.91
CA SER A 65 -7.06 -26.13 8.33
C SER A 65 -6.98 -24.80 9.07
N LEU A 66 -6.09 -23.90 8.66
CA LEU A 66 -5.93 -22.56 9.26
C LEU A 66 -6.77 -21.48 8.58
N ASP A 67 -7.54 -21.83 7.53
CA ASP A 67 -8.32 -20.91 6.70
C ASP A 67 -7.50 -19.70 6.16
N VAL A 68 -6.24 -19.96 5.77
CA VAL A 68 -5.32 -18.92 5.25
C VAL A 68 -5.15 -18.95 3.73
N VAL A 69 -6.00 -19.69 3.02
CA VAL A 69 -5.96 -19.81 1.55
C VAL A 69 -5.97 -18.42 0.88
N GLY A 70 -6.86 -17.54 1.33
CA GLY A 70 -6.97 -16.18 0.79
C GLY A 70 -5.75 -15.31 1.09
N LYS A 71 -5.05 -15.53 2.21
CA LYS A 71 -3.81 -14.81 2.55
C LYS A 71 -2.66 -15.23 1.65
N ILE A 72 -2.48 -16.53 1.46
CA ILE A 72 -1.40 -17.07 0.61
C ILE A 72 -1.61 -16.72 -0.86
N ARG A 73 -2.85 -16.78 -1.35
CA ARG A 73 -3.17 -16.34 -2.72
C ARG A 73 -2.76 -14.88 -2.93
N ARG A 74 -3.05 -14.02 -1.96
CA ARG A 74 -2.69 -12.59 -1.99
C ARG A 74 -1.18 -12.39 -1.91
N GLU A 75 -0.49 -13.09 -1.00
CA GLU A 75 0.98 -13.06 -0.90
C GLU A 75 1.62 -13.40 -2.25
N ILE A 76 1.16 -14.46 -2.91
CA ILE A 76 1.62 -14.85 -4.25
C ILE A 76 1.32 -13.77 -5.30
N GLN A 77 0.11 -13.19 -5.29
CA GLN A 77 -0.27 -12.15 -6.24
C GLN A 77 0.60 -10.90 -6.09
N ASN A 78 0.80 -10.43 -4.86
CA ASN A 78 1.62 -9.26 -4.56
C ASN A 78 3.08 -9.50 -4.94
N LEU A 79 3.67 -10.62 -4.50
CA LEU A 79 5.07 -10.94 -4.78
C LEU A 79 5.35 -11.18 -6.26
N LYS A 80 4.38 -11.64 -7.06
CA LYS A 80 4.55 -11.80 -8.50
C LYS A 80 4.74 -10.48 -9.25
N LEU A 81 4.12 -9.40 -8.75
CA LEU A 81 4.20 -8.08 -9.35
C LEU A 81 5.43 -7.30 -8.88
N PHE A 82 5.99 -7.67 -7.72
CA PHE A 82 7.10 -6.93 -7.13
C PHE A 82 8.41 -7.16 -7.87
N ARG A 83 8.99 -6.04 -8.32
CA ARG A 83 10.32 -5.98 -8.91
C ARG A 83 11.08 -4.82 -8.30
N HIS A 84 11.78 -5.08 -7.20
CA HIS A 84 12.58 -4.08 -6.49
C HIS A 84 13.93 -4.68 -6.09
N PRO A 85 15.06 -3.93 -6.16
CA PRO A 85 16.38 -4.44 -5.79
C PRO A 85 16.45 -4.94 -4.34
N HIS A 86 15.69 -4.32 -3.43
CA HIS A 86 15.71 -4.59 -1.99
C HIS A 86 14.46 -5.36 -1.50
N ILE A 87 13.78 -6.07 -2.39
CA ILE A 87 12.70 -7.03 -2.04
C ILE A 87 13.06 -8.39 -2.66
N ILE A 88 12.91 -9.48 -1.90
CA ILE A 88 13.12 -10.83 -2.41
C ILE A 88 12.17 -11.11 -3.57
N LYS A 89 12.73 -11.46 -4.72
CA LYS A 89 11.96 -11.76 -5.93
C LYS A 89 11.31 -13.14 -5.86
N LEU A 90 10.05 -13.23 -6.26
CA LEU A 90 9.38 -14.50 -6.54
C LEU A 90 9.57 -14.85 -8.02
N TYR A 91 10.31 -15.92 -8.31
CA TYR A 91 10.55 -16.36 -9.69
C TYR A 91 9.40 -17.21 -10.23
N GLN A 92 8.93 -18.18 -9.44
CA GLN A 92 7.92 -19.12 -9.88
C GLN A 92 7.12 -19.68 -8.71
N VAL A 93 5.86 -20.04 -8.97
CA VAL A 93 5.06 -20.87 -8.06
C VAL A 93 4.75 -22.19 -8.74
N ILE A 94 5.16 -23.30 -8.13
CA ILE A 94 4.89 -24.66 -8.59
C ILE A 94 3.84 -25.26 -7.65
N SER A 95 2.78 -25.81 -8.23
CA SER A 95 1.68 -26.38 -7.47
C SER A 95 1.60 -27.89 -7.67
N THR A 96 1.48 -28.64 -6.58
CA THR A 96 1.25 -30.09 -6.59
C THR A 96 -0.06 -30.41 -5.85
N PRO A 97 -0.56 -31.66 -5.91
CA PRO A 97 -1.75 -32.06 -5.15
C PRO A 97 -1.61 -31.87 -3.63
N THR A 98 -0.39 -31.98 -3.08
CA THR A 98 -0.13 -31.92 -1.64
C THR A 98 0.39 -30.56 -1.16
N ASP A 99 1.19 -29.88 -1.97
CA ASP A 99 1.96 -28.71 -1.53
C ASP A 99 2.01 -27.61 -2.62
N ILE A 100 2.38 -26.41 -2.18
CA ILE A 100 2.68 -25.26 -3.04
C ILE A 100 4.14 -24.87 -2.77
N PHE A 101 4.92 -24.74 -3.83
CA PHE A 101 6.33 -24.37 -3.77
C PHE A 101 6.51 -22.98 -4.38
N MET A 102 6.97 -22.02 -3.58
CA MET A 102 7.34 -20.69 -4.04
C MET A 102 8.85 -20.64 -4.21
N VAL A 103 9.32 -20.52 -5.45
CA VAL A 103 10.73 -20.42 -5.84
C VAL A 103 11.11 -18.95 -5.87
N MET A 104 12.04 -18.56 -4.99
CA MET A 104 12.41 -17.18 -4.71
C MET A 104 13.91 -16.96 -4.86
N GLU A 105 14.30 -15.70 -4.96
CA GLU A 105 15.70 -15.26 -4.90
C GLU A 105 16.37 -15.77 -3.61
N TYR A 106 17.55 -16.38 -3.77
CA TYR A 106 18.40 -16.77 -2.65
C TYR A 106 19.46 -15.71 -2.40
N VAL A 107 19.65 -15.37 -1.12
CA VAL A 107 20.71 -14.45 -0.67
C VAL A 107 21.51 -15.13 0.45
N SER A 108 22.83 -15.02 0.37
CA SER A 108 23.76 -15.83 1.17
C SER A 108 24.18 -15.21 2.51
N GLY A 109 23.92 -13.91 2.72
CA GLY A 109 24.32 -13.18 3.93
C GLY A 109 23.46 -13.48 5.16
N GLY A 110 22.34 -14.19 4.98
CA GLY A 110 21.44 -14.55 6.08
C GLY A 110 20.62 -13.37 6.60
N GLU A 111 20.16 -13.46 7.83
CA GLU A 111 19.33 -12.45 8.47
C GLU A 111 20.17 -11.25 8.98
N LEU A 112 19.64 -10.04 8.84
CA LEU A 112 20.23 -8.83 9.41
C LEU A 112 20.31 -8.92 10.93
N PHE A 113 19.37 -9.61 11.56
CA PHE A 113 19.40 -9.90 13.01
C PHE A 113 20.71 -10.59 13.42
N ASP A 114 21.04 -11.71 12.77
CA ASP A 114 22.27 -12.46 13.04
C ASP A 114 23.52 -11.61 12.81
N TYR A 115 23.48 -10.74 11.80
CA TYR A 115 24.59 -9.83 11.51
C TYR A 115 24.81 -8.83 12.67
N ILE A 116 23.73 -8.23 13.21
CA ILE A 116 23.81 -7.33 14.37
C ILE A 116 24.26 -8.10 15.62
N CYS A 117 23.75 -9.30 15.87
CA CYS A 117 24.16 -10.11 17.02
C CYS A 117 25.65 -10.49 16.97
N LYS A 118 26.20 -10.78 15.78
CA LYS A 118 27.60 -11.16 15.61
C LYS A 118 28.57 -9.97 15.66
N ASN A 119 28.19 -8.84 15.06
CA ASN A 119 29.08 -7.69 14.88
C ASN A 119 28.81 -6.53 15.85
N GLY A 120 27.71 -6.60 16.60
CA GLY A 120 27.22 -5.49 17.42
C GLY A 120 26.53 -4.41 16.56
N LYS A 121 26.52 -3.18 17.08
CA LYS A 121 26.01 -2.02 16.36
C LYS A 121 26.87 -1.73 15.12
N LEU A 122 26.23 -1.18 14.09
CA LEU A 122 26.91 -0.73 12.88
C LEU A 122 27.34 0.73 13.05
N ASP A 123 28.31 1.17 12.25
CA ASP A 123 28.62 2.58 12.16
C ASP A 123 27.47 3.37 11.50
N GLU A 124 27.50 4.68 11.64
CA GLU A 124 26.43 5.56 11.15
C GLU A 124 26.27 5.49 9.63
N LYS A 125 27.37 5.35 8.89
CA LYS A 125 27.36 5.34 7.42
C LYS A 125 26.70 4.07 6.90
N GLU A 126 27.07 2.93 7.44
CA GLU A 126 26.54 1.63 7.05
C GLU A 126 25.10 1.44 7.54
N SER A 127 24.80 1.90 8.75
CA SER A 127 23.42 1.97 9.26
C SER A 127 22.53 2.79 8.33
N ARG A 128 22.99 3.96 7.89
CA ARG A 128 22.27 4.81 6.93
C ARG A 128 22.08 4.10 5.59
N ARG A 129 23.14 3.51 5.03
CA ARG A 129 23.08 2.82 3.74
C ARG A 129 22.03 1.70 3.76
N LEU A 130 22.05 0.83 4.76
CA LEU A 130 21.07 -0.26 4.91
C LEU A 130 19.66 0.30 5.14
N PHE A 131 19.53 1.34 5.98
CA PHE A 131 18.24 1.94 6.27
C PHE A 131 17.61 2.59 5.03
N GLN A 132 18.39 3.29 4.20
CA GLN A 132 17.93 3.83 2.92
C GLN A 132 17.39 2.72 1.99
N GLN A 133 18.07 1.58 1.92
CA GLN A 133 17.63 0.42 1.13
C GLN A 133 16.32 -0.18 1.65
N ILE A 134 16.16 -0.26 2.98
CA ILE A 134 14.94 -0.74 3.62
C ILE A 134 13.78 0.23 3.34
N ILE A 135 13.95 1.54 3.59
CA ILE A 135 12.89 2.53 3.34
C ILE A 135 12.50 2.58 1.86
N SER A 136 13.45 2.41 0.94
CA SER A 136 13.19 2.28 -0.50
C SER A 136 12.26 1.10 -0.83
N ALA A 137 12.51 -0.07 -0.24
CA ALA A 137 11.63 -1.22 -0.41
C ALA A 137 10.24 -1.03 0.25
N VAL A 138 10.18 -0.38 1.42
CA VAL A 138 8.92 -0.09 2.11
C VAL A 138 8.07 0.90 1.31
N ASP A 139 8.68 1.98 0.79
CA ASP A 139 8.03 2.94 -0.11
C ASP A 139 7.47 2.24 -1.35
N TYR A 140 8.26 1.35 -1.97
CA TYR A 140 7.81 0.55 -3.10
C TYR A 140 6.57 -0.30 -2.75
N CYS A 141 6.55 -0.95 -1.58
CA CYS A 141 5.38 -1.72 -1.14
C CYS A 141 4.15 -0.81 -0.98
N HIS A 142 4.31 0.34 -0.32
CA HIS A 142 3.20 1.28 -0.04
C HIS A 142 2.62 1.87 -1.32
N ARG A 143 3.45 2.18 -2.31
CA ARG A 143 3.01 2.63 -3.65
C ARG A 143 2.18 1.58 -4.40
N HIS A 144 2.39 0.29 -4.11
CA HIS A 144 1.61 -0.82 -4.65
C HIS A 144 0.45 -1.23 -3.74
N MET A 145 0.07 -0.35 -2.80
CA MET A 145 -1.01 -0.59 -1.84
C MET A 145 -0.77 -1.82 -0.95
N VAL A 146 0.47 -2.19 -0.67
CA VAL A 146 0.82 -3.32 0.21
C VAL A 146 1.54 -2.82 1.46
N VAL A 147 1.09 -3.28 2.62
CA VAL A 147 1.73 -3.01 3.92
C VAL A 147 2.30 -4.32 4.43
N HIS A 148 3.56 -4.31 4.89
CA HIS A 148 4.27 -5.52 5.28
C HIS A 148 3.81 -6.06 6.64
N ARG A 149 3.70 -5.18 7.65
CA ARG A 149 3.23 -5.44 9.03
C ARG A 149 4.04 -6.40 9.90
N ASP A 150 5.13 -6.96 9.37
CA ASP A 150 6.10 -7.75 10.15
C ASP A 150 7.55 -7.35 9.80
N LEU A 151 7.80 -6.04 9.67
CA LEU A 151 9.16 -5.55 9.43
C LEU A 151 9.98 -5.69 10.71
N LYS A 152 11.08 -6.44 10.60
CA LYS A 152 12.03 -6.67 11.68
C LYS A 152 13.36 -7.21 11.10
N PRO A 153 14.48 -7.13 11.82
CA PRO A 153 15.78 -7.58 11.32
C PRO A 153 15.83 -9.05 10.88
N GLU A 154 14.98 -9.93 11.43
CA GLU A 154 14.86 -11.34 11.00
C GLU A 154 14.24 -11.47 9.59
N ASN A 155 13.38 -10.53 9.21
CA ASN A 155 12.74 -10.48 7.89
C ASN A 155 13.48 -9.59 6.89
N VAL A 156 14.64 -9.06 7.27
CA VAL A 156 15.56 -8.34 6.35
C VAL A 156 16.78 -9.22 6.14
N LEU A 157 16.94 -9.72 4.92
CA LEU A 157 18.07 -10.56 4.55
C LEU A 157 19.19 -9.74 3.91
N LEU A 158 20.40 -10.29 3.93
CA LEU A 158 21.58 -9.68 3.31
C LEU A 158 22.09 -10.54 2.15
N ASP A 159 22.47 -9.91 1.04
CA ASP A 159 23.21 -10.58 -0.03
C ASP A 159 24.73 -10.61 0.22
N ALA A 160 25.49 -11.19 -0.71
CA ALA A 160 26.94 -11.29 -0.62
C ALA A 160 27.67 -9.92 -0.60
N HIS A 161 26.97 -8.85 -0.97
CA HIS A 161 27.46 -7.47 -1.02
C HIS A 161 26.84 -6.59 0.07
N MET A 162 26.25 -7.20 1.11
CA MET A 162 25.60 -6.50 2.22
C MET A 162 24.41 -5.63 1.79
N ASN A 163 23.71 -5.96 0.70
CA ASN A 163 22.47 -5.26 0.37
C ASN A 163 21.28 -5.85 1.13
N ALA A 164 20.45 -4.97 1.71
CA ALA A 164 19.23 -5.36 2.39
C ALA A 164 18.18 -5.87 1.39
N LYS A 165 17.47 -6.92 1.77
CA LYS A 165 16.39 -7.57 1.01
C LYS A 165 15.23 -7.90 1.93
N ILE A 166 14.10 -7.21 1.80
CA ILE A 166 12.89 -7.52 2.57
C ILE A 166 12.32 -8.87 2.11
N ALA A 167 12.03 -9.73 3.08
CA ALA A 167 11.49 -11.06 2.92
C ALA A 167 10.22 -11.27 3.77
N ASP A 168 9.56 -12.40 3.55
CA ASP A 168 8.37 -12.90 4.28
C ASP A 168 7.15 -11.97 4.37
N PHE A 169 6.39 -11.91 3.27
CA PHE A 169 5.13 -11.17 3.18
C PHE A 169 3.92 -11.96 3.74
N GLY A 170 4.14 -13.00 4.55
CA GLY A 170 3.06 -13.87 5.07
C GLY A 170 2.05 -13.17 5.99
N LEU A 171 2.43 -12.04 6.58
CA LEU A 171 1.56 -11.18 7.39
C LEU A 171 1.14 -9.88 6.67
N SER A 172 1.57 -9.69 5.43
CA SER A 172 1.23 -8.50 4.64
C SER A 172 -0.28 -8.39 4.38
N ASN A 173 -0.71 -7.18 4.02
CA ASN A 173 -2.07 -6.96 3.55
C ASN A 173 -2.11 -5.92 2.42
N MET A 174 -3.17 -5.98 1.61
CA MET A 174 -3.48 -4.92 0.66
C MET A 174 -4.29 -3.84 1.37
N MET A 175 -3.92 -2.59 1.16
CA MET A 175 -4.71 -1.42 1.51
C MET A 175 -5.87 -1.30 0.54
N SER A 176 -6.97 -0.76 1.02
CA SER A 176 -8.13 -0.46 0.19
C SER A 176 -8.66 0.90 0.61
N ASP A 177 -9.01 1.73 -0.37
CA ASP A 177 -9.37 3.12 -0.11
C ASP A 177 -10.56 3.22 0.84
N GLY A 178 -10.35 3.87 1.99
CA GLY A 178 -11.36 4.01 3.05
C GLY A 178 -11.55 2.77 3.93
N GLU A 179 -10.72 1.73 3.83
CA GLU A 179 -10.65 0.63 4.80
C GLU A 179 -9.51 0.81 5.80
N PHE A 180 -9.81 0.48 7.05
CA PHE A 180 -8.81 0.36 8.09
C PHE A 180 -8.52 -1.10 8.40
N LEU A 181 -7.28 -1.35 8.79
CA LEU A 181 -6.82 -2.63 9.29
C LEU A 181 -6.97 -2.67 10.82
N ARG A 182 -7.26 -3.84 11.38
CA ARG A 182 -7.39 -4.06 12.84
C ARG A 182 -6.55 -5.22 13.37
N THR A 183 -6.05 -6.09 12.49
CA THR A 183 -5.39 -7.32 12.93
C THR A 183 -4.13 -6.96 13.72
N SER A 184 -4.09 -7.33 14.99
CA SER A 184 -2.85 -7.32 15.78
C SER A 184 -1.95 -8.43 15.25
N CYS A 185 -0.83 -8.06 14.65
CA CYS A 185 0.14 -8.97 14.04
C CYS A 185 1.55 -8.42 14.19
N GLY A 186 2.54 -9.26 13.86
CA GLY A 186 3.95 -8.94 14.00
C GLY A 186 4.50 -9.26 15.40
N SER A 187 5.81 -9.08 15.55
CA SER A 187 6.51 -9.32 16.82
C SER A 187 6.35 -8.12 17.78
N PRO A 188 6.03 -8.32 19.07
CA PRO A 188 5.74 -7.25 20.03
C PRO A 188 6.70 -6.07 20.04
N ASN A 189 8.01 -6.32 20.02
CA ASN A 189 9.04 -5.27 20.11
C ASN A 189 9.08 -4.33 18.89
N TYR A 190 8.53 -4.75 17.75
CA TYR A 190 8.50 -3.98 16.50
C TYR A 190 7.10 -3.45 16.17
N ALA A 191 6.08 -3.83 16.93
CA ALA A 191 4.70 -3.45 16.70
C ALA A 191 4.41 -2.03 17.21
N ALA A 192 3.67 -1.25 16.43
CA ALA A 192 3.27 0.10 16.80
C ALA A 192 2.26 0.13 17.97
N PRO A 193 2.16 1.22 18.73
CA PRO A 193 1.26 1.35 19.88
C PRO A 193 -0.20 1.03 19.56
N GLU A 194 -0.69 1.46 18.41
CA GLU A 194 -2.05 1.20 17.94
C GLU A 194 -2.30 -0.28 17.60
N VAL A 195 -1.27 -1.02 17.17
CA VAL A 195 -1.36 -2.45 16.84
C VAL A 195 -1.48 -3.29 18.11
N ILE A 196 -0.62 -3.02 19.10
CA ILE A 196 -0.67 -3.72 20.41
C ILE A 196 -1.92 -3.34 21.21
N SER A 197 -2.47 -2.15 20.97
CA SER A 197 -3.72 -1.68 21.57
C SER A 197 -4.97 -2.18 20.82
N GLY A 198 -4.83 -2.90 19.70
CA GLY A 198 -5.94 -3.41 18.90
C GLY A 198 -6.82 -2.32 18.25
N ARG A 199 -6.25 -1.13 18.04
CA ARG A 199 -6.92 0.01 17.39
C ARG A 199 -6.89 -0.17 15.86
N LEU A 200 -7.75 0.58 15.18
CA LEU A 200 -7.75 0.66 13.73
C LEU A 200 -6.58 1.51 13.24
N TYR A 201 -5.97 1.10 12.14
CA TYR A 201 -4.83 1.76 11.51
C TYR A 201 -4.93 1.69 9.98
N ALA A 202 -4.31 2.62 9.26
CA ALA A 202 -4.26 2.62 7.80
C ALA A 202 -3.24 1.59 7.30
N GLY A 203 -2.06 1.55 7.92
CA GLY A 203 -1.03 0.55 7.66
C GLY A 203 0.36 1.14 7.45
N PRO A 204 0.56 2.12 6.56
CA PRO A 204 1.87 2.68 6.29
C PRO A 204 2.60 3.17 7.55
N GLU A 205 1.89 3.85 8.45
CA GLU A 205 2.39 4.37 9.71
C GLU A 205 2.90 3.28 10.67
N VAL A 206 2.40 2.04 10.55
CA VAL A 206 2.85 0.89 11.33
C VAL A 206 4.19 0.38 10.81
N ASP A 207 4.35 0.27 9.49
CA ASP A 207 5.63 -0.12 8.86
C ASP A 207 6.73 0.91 9.15
N ILE A 208 6.37 2.21 9.24
CA ILE A 208 7.32 3.26 9.65
C ILE A 208 7.78 3.08 11.09
N TRP A 209 6.86 2.79 12.02
CA TRP A 209 7.24 2.51 13.41
C TRP A 209 8.24 1.35 13.47
N SER A 210 7.93 0.23 12.83
CA SER A 210 8.82 -0.93 12.76
C SER A 210 10.18 -0.59 12.13
N SER A 211 10.18 0.24 11.08
CA SER A 211 11.42 0.73 10.44
C SER A 211 12.24 1.61 11.39
N GLY A 212 11.60 2.42 12.23
CA GLY A 212 12.28 3.22 13.26
C GLY A 212 12.93 2.35 14.33
N VAL A 213 12.27 1.26 14.72
CA VAL A 213 12.86 0.25 15.62
C VAL A 213 14.05 -0.45 14.96
N ILE A 214 13.97 -0.79 13.68
CA ILE A 214 15.11 -1.35 12.91
C ILE A 214 16.29 -0.37 12.87
N LEU A 215 16.04 0.92 12.58
CA LEU A 215 17.09 1.95 12.57
C LEU A 215 17.78 2.06 13.93
N TYR A 216 17.00 2.03 15.02
CA TYR A 216 17.56 2.02 16.37
C TYR A 216 18.44 0.78 16.60
N ALA A 217 17.99 -0.40 16.20
CA ALA A 217 18.74 -1.65 16.33
C ALA A 217 20.06 -1.63 15.54
N LEU A 218 20.07 -1.06 14.33
CA LEU A 218 21.29 -0.87 13.54
C LEU A 218 22.31 0.01 14.27
N LEU A 219 21.85 1.14 14.81
CA LEU A 219 22.71 2.16 15.44
C LEU A 219 23.15 1.80 16.86
N CYS A 220 22.34 1.05 17.61
CA CYS A 220 22.57 0.76 19.03
C CYS A 220 22.95 -0.69 19.31
N GLY A 221 22.63 -1.63 18.40
CA GLY A 221 22.79 -3.06 18.63
C GLY A 221 21.82 -3.65 19.65
N THR A 222 20.82 -2.87 20.08
CA THR A 222 19.80 -3.24 21.08
C THR A 222 18.44 -2.71 20.64
N LEU A 223 17.37 -3.13 21.31
CA LEU A 223 16.01 -2.65 21.04
C LEU A 223 15.67 -1.38 21.85
N PRO A 224 14.88 -0.44 21.30
CA PRO A 224 14.44 0.75 22.01
C PRO A 224 13.37 0.43 23.06
N PHE A 225 12.55 -0.60 22.80
CA PHE A 225 11.52 -1.11 23.69
C PHE A 225 11.72 -2.61 23.89
N ASP A 226 12.13 -3.00 25.09
CA ASP A 226 12.31 -4.39 25.46
C ASP A 226 12.07 -4.59 26.96
N ASP A 227 11.48 -5.72 27.31
CA ASP A 227 11.22 -6.15 28.69
C ASP A 227 10.79 -7.62 28.71
N ASP A 228 11.29 -8.40 29.68
CA ASP A 228 10.86 -9.79 29.87
C ASP A 228 9.38 -9.88 30.27
N HIS A 229 8.83 -8.84 30.89
CA HIS A 229 7.42 -8.78 31.26
C HIS A 229 6.60 -8.08 30.17
N VAL A 230 5.83 -8.86 29.39
CA VAL A 230 5.01 -8.38 28.25
C VAL A 230 4.12 -7.16 28.59
N PRO A 231 3.39 -7.10 29.73
CA PRO A 231 2.65 -5.90 30.10
C PRO A 231 3.51 -4.65 30.28
N THR A 232 4.72 -4.78 30.83
CA THR A 232 5.68 -3.67 30.95
C THR A 232 6.20 -3.26 29.59
N LEU A 233 6.51 -4.22 28.71
CA LEU A 233 6.88 -3.96 27.32
C LEU A 233 5.80 -3.14 26.60
N PHE A 234 4.53 -3.56 26.69
CA PHE A 234 3.42 -2.83 26.08
C PHE A 234 3.26 -1.42 26.64
N LYS A 235 3.49 -1.24 27.95
CA LYS A 235 3.52 0.08 28.55
C LYS A 235 4.65 0.95 27.98
N LYS A 236 5.88 0.43 27.89
CA LYS A 236 7.02 1.15 27.30
C LYS A 236 6.73 1.60 25.85
N ILE A 237 6.15 0.71 25.05
CA ILE A 237 5.76 1.00 23.66
C ILE A 237 4.71 2.12 23.61
N CYS A 238 3.65 2.03 24.43
CA CYS A 238 2.59 3.04 24.49
C CYS A 238 3.04 4.39 25.06
N ASP A 239 4.02 4.39 25.97
CA ASP A 239 4.60 5.62 26.52
C ASP A 239 5.55 6.29 25.49
N GLY A 240 6.14 5.51 24.58
CA GLY A 240 7.01 6.00 23.50
C GLY A 240 8.36 6.54 23.99
N ILE A 241 8.75 6.19 25.23
CA ILE A 241 9.98 6.66 25.86
C ILE A 241 11.06 5.61 25.64
N PHE A 242 12.13 5.98 24.93
CA PHE A 242 13.30 5.13 24.69
C PHE A 242 14.60 5.86 25.01
N PHE A 243 15.64 5.11 25.35
CA PHE A 243 16.96 5.66 25.69
C PHE A 243 17.74 6.04 24.44
N THR A 244 18.35 7.23 24.41
CA THR A 244 19.24 7.68 23.34
C THR A 244 20.68 7.76 23.85
N PRO A 245 21.58 6.84 23.47
CA PRO A 245 22.98 6.88 23.85
C PRO A 245 23.69 8.17 23.40
N GLN A 246 24.67 8.63 24.19
CA GLN A 246 25.41 9.87 23.92
C GLN A 246 26.20 9.87 22.61
N TYR A 247 26.55 8.70 22.08
CA TYR A 247 27.30 8.56 20.82
C TYR A 247 26.41 8.74 19.58
N LEU A 248 25.09 8.81 19.72
CA LEU A 248 24.20 9.01 18.57
C LEU A 248 24.23 10.47 18.11
N ASN A 249 24.29 10.65 16.80
CA ASN A 249 24.21 11.96 16.16
C ASN A 249 22.84 12.62 16.48
N PRO A 250 22.81 13.88 16.94
CA PRO A 250 21.56 14.61 17.17
C PRO A 250 20.60 14.60 15.97
N SER A 251 21.12 14.61 14.75
CA SER A 251 20.32 14.57 13.52
C SER A 251 19.52 13.27 13.40
N VAL A 252 20.15 12.10 13.64
CA VAL A 252 19.43 10.81 13.60
C VAL A 252 18.52 10.61 14.81
N ILE A 253 18.86 11.21 15.96
CA ILE A 253 17.95 11.21 17.13
C ILE A 253 16.65 11.94 16.79
N SER A 254 16.71 13.06 16.07
CA SER A 254 15.52 13.78 15.60
C SER A 254 14.65 12.90 14.70
N LEU A 255 15.27 12.22 13.73
CA LEU A 255 14.59 11.28 12.84
C LEU A 255 13.92 10.12 13.62
N LEU A 256 14.66 9.48 14.54
CA LEU A 256 14.11 8.41 15.39
C LEU A 256 12.91 8.87 16.21
N LYS A 257 13.00 10.06 16.83
CA LYS A 257 11.88 10.64 17.59
C LYS A 257 10.67 10.95 16.71
N HIS A 258 10.88 11.30 15.44
CA HIS A 258 9.80 11.57 14.49
C HIS A 258 9.12 10.27 14.02
N MET A 259 9.91 9.22 13.74
CA MET A 259 9.40 7.90 13.34
C MET A 259 8.75 7.12 14.50
N LEU A 260 9.21 7.30 15.73
CA LEU A 260 8.71 6.63 16.94
C LEU A 260 7.72 7.52 17.72
N GLN A 261 7.01 8.42 17.05
CA GLN A 261 5.87 9.12 17.66
C GLN A 261 4.73 8.15 17.95
N VAL A 262 4.21 8.18 19.18
CA VAL A 262 3.06 7.36 19.59
C VAL A 262 1.79 7.77 18.86
N ASP A 263 1.60 9.08 18.67
CA ASP A 263 0.49 9.60 17.89
C ASP A 263 0.75 9.35 16.39
N PRO A 264 -0.01 8.46 15.72
CA PRO A 264 0.22 8.12 14.31
C PRO A 264 0.04 9.32 13.39
N MET A 265 -0.73 10.35 13.78
CA MET A 265 -0.93 11.55 12.97
C MET A 265 0.25 12.52 13.03
N LYS A 266 1.15 12.35 14.00
CA LYS A 266 2.40 13.12 14.14
C LYS A 266 3.63 12.29 13.78
N ARG A 267 3.43 11.02 13.43
CA ARG A 267 4.50 10.11 13.08
C ARG A 267 4.98 10.44 11.68
N ALA A 268 6.30 10.38 11.51
CA ALA A 268 6.94 10.61 10.22
C ALA A 268 6.30 9.75 9.13
N THR A 269 6.15 10.34 7.96
CA THR A 269 5.81 9.68 6.70
C THR A 269 7.08 9.37 5.92
N ILE A 270 7.02 8.49 4.92
CA ILE A 270 8.15 8.24 4.01
C ILE A 270 8.63 9.52 3.34
N LYS A 271 7.70 10.43 3.00
CA LYS A 271 8.03 11.73 2.43
C LYS A 271 8.90 12.55 3.39
N GLU A 272 8.50 12.66 4.65
CA GLU A 272 9.25 13.40 5.66
C GLU A 272 10.61 12.74 5.96
N ILE A 273 10.69 11.41 5.95
CA ILE A 273 11.97 10.68 6.08
C ILE A 273 12.90 10.99 4.89
N ARG A 274 12.37 11.01 3.65
CA ARG A 274 13.16 11.37 2.45
C ARG A 274 13.61 12.83 2.46
N GLU A 275 12.88 13.69 3.15
CA GLU A 275 13.19 15.10 3.32
C GLU A 275 14.14 15.35 4.50
N ASP A 276 14.39 14.37 5.35
CA ASP A 276 15.30 14.48 6.50
C ASP A 276 16.77 14.56 6.07
N GLU A 277 17.52 15.46 6.72
CA GLU A 277 18.91 15.76 6.35
C GLU A 277 19.87 14.59 6.65
N TRP A 278 19.62 13.82 7.71
CA TRP A 278 20.42 12.63 8.00
C TRP A 278 20.19 11.55 6.94
N PHE A 279 18.95 11.41 6.47
CA PHE A 279 18.59 10.41 5.47
C PHE A 279 19.11 10.75 4.08
N LYS A 280 19.07 12.03 3.67
CA LYS A 280 19.56 12.49 2.36
C LYS A 280 21.06 12.31 2.15
N GLN A 281 21.83 12.27 3.23
CA GLN A 281 23.28 12.16 3.15
C GLN A 281 23.69 10.87 2.40
N ASP A 282 24.52 11.03 1.36
CA ASP A 282 25.02 9.95 0.51
C ASP A 282 23.92 9.08 -0.13
N LEU A 283 22.68 9.60 -0.26
CA LEU A 283 21.53 8.84 -0.75
C LEU A 283 21.68 8.49 -2.25
N PRO A 284 21.75 7.19 -2.62
CA PRO A 284 21.79 6.79 -4.01
C PRO A 284 20.46 7.07 -4.73
N LYS A 285 20.53 7.75 -5.88
CA LYS A 285 19.35 8.17 -6.66
C LYS A 285 18.43 7.01 -7.10
N TYR A 286 18.98 5.81 -7.27
CA TYR A 286 18.20 4.65 -7.73
C TYR A 286 17.17 4.14 -6.69
N LEU A 287 17.33 4.50 -5.41
CA LEU A 287 16.46 4.05 -4.33
C LEU A 287 15.09 4.72 -4.35
N PHE A 288 15.06 5.99 -4.76
CA PHE A 288 13.84 6.76 -4.88
C PHE A 288 13.87 7.48 -6.22
N PRO A 289 13.57 6.77 -7.33
CA PRO A 289 13.38 7.46 -8.59
C PRO A 289 12.28 8.50 -8.37
N GLU A 290 12.56 9.74 -8.79
CA GLU A 290 11.67 10.89 -8.59
C GLU A 290 10.28 10.66 -9.24
N ASP A 291 10.19 9.62 -10.07
CA ASP A 291 8.98 9.15 -10.73
C ASP A 291 9.14 7.63 -11.05
N PRO A 292 8.19 6.73 -10.69
CA PRO A 292 8.25 5.30 -10.99
C PRO A 292 8.44 4.98 -12.47
N SER A 293 8.05 5.92 -13.34
CA SER A 293 8.18 5.83 -14.79
C SER A 293 9.62 5.99 -15.30
N TYR A 294 10.60 6.30 -14.43
CA TYR A 294 11.97 6.69 -14.82
C TYR A 294 13.07 5.66 -14.57
N SER A 295 12.73 4.40 -14.31
CA SER A 295 13.73 3.36 -14.58
C SER A 295 13.62 2.98 -16.05
N ASN A 296 14.64 3.28 -16.86
CA ASN A 296 14.77 2.81 -18.25
C ASN A 296 14.75 1.26 -18.41
N ASN A 297 14.44 0.52 -17.33
CA ASN A 297 14.37 -0.93 -17.26
C ASN A 297 13.07 -1.47 -16.62
N MET A 298 12.16 -0.63 -16.09
CA MET A 298 10.84 -1.07 -15.64
C MET A 298 9.75 -0.39 -16.46
N ILE A 299 8.86 -1.23 -16.98
CA ILE A 299 7.76 -0.81 -17.84
C ILE A 299 6.60 -0.42 -16.92
N ASP A 300 6.02 0.76 -17.16
CA ASP A 300 4.88 1.30 -16.44
C ASP A 300 3.62 0.60 -16.96
N ASP A 301 3.02 -0.27 -16.14
CA ASP A 301 1.86 -1.09 -16.51
C ASP A 301 0.64 -0.23 -16.87
N GLU A 302 0.51 0.99 -16.32
CA GLU A 302 -0.61 1.88 -16.61
C GLU A 302 -0.42 2.58 -17.96
N ALA A 303 0.80 3.01 -18.27
CA ALA A 303 1.14 3.51 -19.60
C ALA A 303 1.07 2.39 -20.65
N LEU A 304 1.49 1.17 -20.31
CA LEU A 304 1.38 -0.01 -21.17
C LEU A 304 -0.09 -0.29 -21.53
N LYS A 305 -0.97 -0.34 -20.53
CA LYS A 305 -2.42 -0.51 -20.74
C LYS A 305 -3.03 0.63 -21.55
N GLU A 306 -2.62 1.87 -21.28
CA GLU A 306 -3.10 3.03 -22.02
C GLU A 306 -2.71 2.97 -23.51
N VAL A 307 -1.50 2.48 -23.83
CA VAL A 307 -1.10 2.21 -25.22
C VAL A 307 -1.92 1.06 -25.81
N CYS A 308 -2.08 -0.05 -25.08
CA CYS A 308 -2.86 -1.21 -25.55
C CYS A 308 -4.30 -0.82 -25.88
N GLU A 309 -4.94 -0.01 -25.03
CA GLU A 309 -6.32 0.47 -25.22
C GLU A 309 -6.42 1.44 -26.41
N LYS A 310 -5.48 2.39 -26.55
CA LYS A 310 -5.53 3.41 -27.60
C LYS A 310 -5.12 2.89 -28.99
N PHE A 311 -4.28 1.86 -29.04
CA PHE A 311 -3.74 1.32 -30.28
C PHE A 311 -4.29 -0.09 -30.60
N GLU A 312 -5.25 -0.59 -29.82
CA GLU A 312 -5.89 -1.90 -29.99
C GLU A 312 -4.87 -3.05 -30.14
N CYS A 313 -3.83 -3.04 -29.32
CA CYS A 313 -2.72 -4.00 -29.37
C CYS A 313 -2.55 -4.75 -28.05
N THR A 314 -1.80 -5.84 -28.09
CA THR A 314 -1.51 -6.68 -26.91
C THR A 314 -0.32 -6.14 -26.11
N GLU A 315 -0.30 -6.42 -24.81
CA GLU A 315 0.83 -6.06 -23.95
C GLU A 315 2.13 -6.66 -24.49
N GLU A 316 2.09 -7.91 -24.99
CA GLU A 316 3.25 -8.58 -25.58
C GLU A 316 3.84 -7.85 -26.79
N GLU A 317 3.00 -7.26 -27.65
CA GLU A 317 3.44 -6.49 -28.82
C GLU A 317 4.14 -5.19 -28.40
N VAL A 318 3.55 -4.43 -27.48
CA VAL A 318 4.15 -3.18 -26.98
C VAL A 318 5.46 -3.46 -26.25
N LEU A 319 5.49 -4.52 -25.42
CA LEU A 319 6.69 -4.97 -24.73
C LEU A 319 7.80 -5.38 -25.73
N ALA A 320 7.46 -6.14 -26.78
CA ALA A 320 8.42 -6.53 -27.80
C ALA A 320 9.04 -5.30 -28.50
N CYS A 321 8.24 -4.28 -28.80
CA CYS A 321 8.73 -3.02 -29.38
C CYS A 321 9.67 -2.28 -28.42
N ILE A 322 9.30 -2.16 -27.14
CA ILE A 322 10.14 -1.52 -26.10
C ILE A 322 11.47 -2.27 -25.91
N TYR A 323 11.44 -3.61 -25.82
CA TYR A 323 12.64 -4.42 -25.61
C TYR A 323 13.54 -4.53 -26.84
N SER A 324 13.00 -4.40 -28.05
CA SER A 324 13.76 -4.44 -29.30
C SER A 324 14.74 -3.27 -29.48
N ARG A 325 14.64 -2.22 -28.64
CA ARG A 325 15.41 -0.96 -28.72
C ARG A 325 15.27 -0.23 -30.08
N ASN A 326 14.25 -0.56 -30.86
CA ASN A 326 13.92 0.20 -32.06
C ASN A 326 13.06 1.41 -31.67
N HIS A 327 13.71 2.51 -31.28
CA HIS A 327 13.06 3.73 -30.76
C HIS A 327 12.22 4.49 -31.81
N GLN A 328 12.10 3.97 -33.03
CA GLN A 328 11.29 4.52 -34.10
C GLN A 328 9.96 3.79 -34.29
N ASP A 329 9.72 2.71 -33.53
CA ASP A 329 8.46 1.98 -33.59
C ASP A 329 7.31 2.82 -32.99
N PRO A 330 6.16 2.97 -33.69
CA PRO A 330 5.05 3.80 -33.23
C PRO A 330 4.52 3.45 -31.83
N LEU A 331 4.52 2.16 -31.45
CA LEU A 331 4.04 1.73 -30.13
C LEU A 331 5.04 2.10 -29.02
N ALA A 332 6.34 1.96 -29.29
CA ALA A 332 7.38 2.41 -28.38
C ALA A 332 7.36 3.95 -28.22
N VAL A 333 7.18 4.69 -29.32
CA VAL A 333 7.04 6.15 -29.28
C VAL A 333 5.82 6.56 -28.49
N ALA A 334 4.65 5.95 -28.73
CA ALA A 334 3.42 6.26 -28.00
C ALA A 334 3.57 6.01 -26.49
N TYR A 335 4.19 4.89 -26.11
CA TYR A 335 4.52 4.58 -24.72
C TYR A 335 5.40 5.68 -24.11
N HIS A 336 6.52 6.03 -24.76
CA HIS A 336 7.42 7.07 -24.25
C HIS A 336 6.77 8.46 -24.17
N LEU A 337 5.86 8.78 -25.09
CA LEU A 337 5.15 10.06 -25.10
C LEU A 337 4.14 10.16 -23.94
N ILE A 338 3.49 9.05 -23.57
CA ILE A 338 2.64 8.98 -22.37
C ILE A 338 3.48 9.18 -21.10
N ILE A 339 4.65 8.55 -21.02
CA ILE A 339 5.59 8.74 -19.91
C ILE A 339 6.06 10.20 -19.82
N ASP A 340 6.45 10.81 -20.95
CA ASP A 340 6.92 12.20 -21.00
C ASP A 340 5.82 13.19 -20.63
N ASN A 341 4.58 12.95 -21.06
CA ASN A 341 3.45 13.78 -20.63
C ASN A 341 3.23 13.67 -19.12
N ARG A 342 3.23 12.45 -18.54
CA ARG A 342 3.11 12.27 -17.08
C ARG A 342 4.24 12.97 -16.32
N ARG A 343 5.45 12.99 -16.88
CA ARG A 343 6.58 13.74 -16.32
C ARG A 343 6.35 15.25 -16.29
N ILE A 344 5.92 15.84 -17.40
CA ILE A 344 5.58 17.28 -17.46
C ILE A 344 4.50 17.61 -16.43
N MET A 345 3.57 16.69 -16.20
CA MET A 345 2.55 16.85 -15.15
C MET A 345 3.16 16.82 -13.73
N SER A 346 4.07 15.89 -13.46
CA SER A 346 4.74 15.75 -12.15
C SER A 346 5.67 16.92 -11.80
N GLU A 347 6.39 17.48 -12.78
CA GLU A 347 7.24 18.67 -12.60
C GLU A 347 6.39 19.94 -12.32
N ALA A 348 5.15 19.99 -12.79
CA ALA A 348 4.18 21.04 -12.53
C ALA A 348 3.30 20.76 -11.29
N LYS A 349 3.90 20.41 -10.13
CA LYS A 349 3.16 20.04 -8.90
C LYS A 349 2.07 21.03 -8.49
N ASP A 350 2.34 22.33 -8.63
CA ASP A 350 1.41 23.41 -8.28
C ASP A 350 0.17 23.46 -9.21
N PHE A 351 0.23 22.83 -10.38
CA PHE A 351 -0.91 22.72 -11.30
C PHE A 351 -1.89 21.61 -10.87
N TYR A 352 -1.39 20.50 -10.34
CA TYR A 352 -2.20 19.32 -10.00
C TYR A 352 -2.56 19.23 -8.52
N LEU A 353 -1.75 19.79 -7.64
CA LEU A 353 -1.91 19.70 -6.19
C LEU A 353 -1.86 21.09 -5.57
N ALA A 354 -2.77 21.33 -4.63
CA ALA A 354 -2.70 22.52 -3.80
C ALA A 354 -1.57 22.39 -2.78
N SER A 355 -0.71 23.41 -2.69
CA SER A 355 0.28 23.54 -1.62
C SER A 355 -0.36 23.97 -0.30
N SER A 356 0.23 23.53 0.81
CA SER A 356 -0.11 24.04 2.14
C SER A 356 0.40 25.48 2.29
N PRO A 357 -0.34 26.38 2.96
CA PRO A 357 0.15 27.70 3.30
C PRO A 357 1.34 27.61 4.28
N PRO A 358 2.19 28.65 4.35
CA PRO A 358 3.27 28.71 5.33
C PRO A 358 2.75 28.72 6.78
N ASP A 359 3.49 28.08 7.69
CA ASP A 359 3.09 27.88 9.09
C ASP A 359 3.28 29.12 9.99
N SER A 360 3.96 30.17 9.52
CA SER A 360 4.21 31.39 10.31
C SER A 360 3.00 32.32 10.32
N PHE A 361 2.37 32.44 11.48
CA PHE A 361 1.30 33.42 11.75
C PHE A 361 1.83 34.77 12.31
N LEU A 362 3.15 34.96 12.38
CA LEU A 362 3.78 36.11 13.05
C LEU A 362 4.18 37.26 12.11
N ASP A 363 4.08 37.10 10.79
CA ASP A 363 4.41 38.16 9.82
C ASP A 363 3.21 39.08 9.53
N ASP A 364 2.77 39.82 10.55
CA ASP A 364 1.62 40.73 10.47
C ASP A 364 1.99 42.14 9.90
N GLN A 365 3.06 42.24 9.10
CA GLN A 365 3.52 43.52 8.50
C GLN A 365 3.43 43.59 6.97
N HIS A 366 2.75 42.65 6.30
CA HIS A 366 2.76 42.58 4.84
C HIS A 366 1.93 43.63 4.07
N LEU A 367 1.43 44.71 4.70
CA LEU A 367 0.56 45.69 4.02
C LEU A 367 0.90 47.18 4.25
N THR A 368 2.05 47.51 4.85
CA THR A 368 2.47 48.92 4.98
C THR A 368 3.90 49.17 4.50
N SER A 369 3.99 50.11 3.57
CA SER A 369 5.15 50.91 3.17
C SER A 369 5.81 50.54 1.83
N SER A 370 5.86 51.61 1.04
CA SER A 370 6.47 51.85 -0.25
C SER A 370 7.92 51.39 -0.39
N GLY A 371 8.22 50.77 -1.53
CA GLY A 371 9.49 50.98 -2.24
C GLY A 371 10.72 50.24 -1.71
N ALA A 372 10.70 48.91 -1.71
CA ALA A 372 11.90 48.10 -1.91
C ALA A 372 11.47 46.69 -2.34
N ALA A 373 12.11 46.13 -3.37
CA ALA A 373 11.86 44.78 -3.84
C ALA A 373 12.31 43.76 -2.76
N VAL A 374 11.36 43.26 -1.98
CA VAL A 374 11.58 42.15 -1.04
C VAL A 374 11.09 40.86 -1.70
N ALA A 375 11.99 39.90 -1.86
CA ALA A 375 11.67 38.56 -2.33
C ALA A 375 10.62 37.92 -1.41
N GLY A 376 9.50 37.44 -1.97
CA GLY A 376 8.55 36.59 -1.22
C GLY A 376 7.08 37.03 -1.23
N ILE A 377 6.64 37.98 -2.05
CA ILE A 377 5.19 38.25 -2.18
C ILE A 377 4.53 37.08 -2.93
N ILE A 378 3.90 36.16 -2.19
CA ILE A 378 3.02 35.13 -2.76
C ILE A 378 1.83 35.85 -3.39
N LYS A 379 1.78 35.90 -4.72
CA LYS A 379 0.65 36.48 -5.43
C LYS A 379 -0.57 35.56 -5.29
N PRO A 380 -1.72 36.06 -4.81
CA PRO A 380 -2.93 35.25 -4.72
C PRO A 380 -3.42 34.85 -6.12
N HIS A 381 -3.95 33.64 -6.24
CA HIS A 381 -4.56 33.17 -7.50
C HIS A 381 -5.70 34.12 -7.92
N PRO A 382 -5.80 34.55 -9.20
CA PRO A 382 -6.79 35.54 -9.65
C PRO A 382 -8.24 35.20 -9.26
N GLU A 383 -8.64 33.94 -9.35
CA GLU A 383 -9.98 33.47 -8.98
C GLU A 383 -10.25 33.47 -7.47
N ARG A 384 -9.21 33.52 -6.63
CA ARG A 384 -9.35 33.61 -5.16
C ARG A 384 -9.45 35.05 -4.66
N VAL A 385 -9.06 36.03 -5.47
CA VAL A 385 -9.04 37.46 -5.09
C VAL A 385 -10.41 37.97 -4.61
N PRO A 386 -11.54 37.68 -5.28
CA PRO A 386 -12.86 38.17 -4.83
C PRO A 386 -13.24 37.68 -3.42
N PHE A 387 -12.87 36.44 -3.07
CA PHE A 387 -13.16 35.85 -1.77
C PHE A 387 -12.22 36.39 -0.68
N LEU A 388 -10.92 36.51 -0.99
CA LEU A 388 -9.93 37.06 -0.06
C LEU A 388 -10.25 38.51 0.32
N VAL A 389 -10.65 39.33 -0.66
CA VAL A 389 -11.04 40.74 -0.43
C VAL A 389 -12.32 40.84 0.40
N ALA A 390 -13.24 39.87 0.29
CA ALA A 390 -14.46 39.82 1.09
C ALA A 390 -14.23 39.27 2.52
N GLU A 391 -13.20 38.46 2.73
CA GLU A 391 -12.85 37.84 4.03
C GLU A 391 -11.87 38.66 4.88
N THR A 392 -11.09 39.58 4.28
CA THR A 392 -10.23 40.50 5.04
C THR A 392 -11.07 41.51 5.85
N PRO A 393 -10.88 41.63 7.18
CA PRO A 393 -11.59 42.65 7.96
C PRO A 393 -11.19 44.06 7.48
N PRO A 394 -12.09 45.05 7.52
CA PRO A 394 -11.74 46.42 7.17
C PRO A 394 -10.61 46.89 8.09
N ARG A 395 -9.58 47.53 7.51
CA ARG A 395 -8.51 48.21 8.26
C ARG A 395 -9.10 49.07 9.39
N PRO A 396 -8.42 49.21 10.55
CA PRO A 396 -8.88 50.11 11.58
C PRO A 396 -9.06 51.51 10.96
N ARG A 397 -10.27 52.05 11.10
CA ARG A 397 -10.62 53.38 10.59
C ARG A 397 -9.63 54.40 11.17
N HIS A 398 -8.94 55.14 10.30
CA HIS A 398 -8.36 56.41 10.72
C HIS A 398 -9.52 57.36 11.07
N THR A 399 -9.32 58.15 12.13
CA THR A 399 -10.30 59.01 12.83
C THR A 399 -10.88 60.18 12.01
N LEU A 400 -10.85 60.11 10.68
CA LEU A 400 -11.33 61.16 9.77
C LEU A 400 -12.47 60.73 8.83
N ASP A 401 -12.85 59.44 8.82
CA ASP A 401 -13.91 58.91 7.94
C ASP A 401 -15.33 58.92 8.58
N GLU A 402 -15.53 59.62 9.71
CA GLU A 402 -16.80 59.62 10.47
C GLU A 402 -17.93 60.50 9.90
N LEU A 403 -17.80 61.02 8.67
CA LEU A 403 -18.80 61.95 8.10
C LEU A 403 -19.53 61.45 6.85
N ASN A 404 -19.57 60.15 6.58
CA ASN A 404 -20.40 59.62 5.48
C ASN A 404 -21.30 58.44 5.91
N PRO A 405 -22.62 58.63 6.09
CA PRO A 405 -23.54 57.58 6.56
C PRO A 405 -23.97 56.59 5.47
N GLN A 406 -23.33 56.55 4.31
CA GLN A 406 -23.61 55.56 3.26
C GLN A 406 -22.39 54.68 2.98
N LYS A 407 -22.24 53.59 3.73
CA LYS A 407 -21.55 52.37 3.25
C LYS A 407 -22.03 51.15 4.04
N SER A 408 -22.39 50.13 3.28
CA SER A 408 -23.00 48.86 3.65
C SER A 408 -22.32 48.18 4.84
N LYS A 409 -23.15 47.68 5.78
CA LYS A 409 -22.75 46.64 6.74
C LYS A 409 -22.37 45.39 5.94
N HIS A 410 -21.09 45.21 5.63
CA HIS A 410 -20.61 43.91 5.18
C HIS A 410 -20.65 42.96 6.37
N GLN A 411 -21.62 42.05 6.38
CA GLN A 411 -21.61 40.88 7.26
C GLN A 411 -20.37 40.05 6.89
N GLY A 412 -19.44 39.90 7.83
CA GLY A 412 -18.28 39.03 7.66
C GLY A 412 -18.71 37.61 7.28
N VAL A 413 -18.05 37.04 6.29
CA VAL A 413 -18.33 35.68 5.80
C VAL A 413 -17.98 34.68 6.92
N ARG A 414 -18.97 33.95 7.42
CA ARG A 414 -18.73 32.87 8.39
C ARG A 414 -18.20 31.64 7.66
N ARG A 415 -16.97 31.23 7.98
CA ARG A 415 -16.37 30.02 7.40
C ARG A 415 -17.05 28.77 7.98
N ALA A 416 -17.65 27.97 7.11
CA ALA A 416 -18.24 26.69 7.50
C ALA A 416 -17.13 25.67 7.82
N LYS A 417 -17.29 24.90 8.89
CA LYS A 417 -16.39 23.81 9.27
C LYS A 417 -17.06 22.47 8.97
N TRP A 418 -16.44 21.69 8.09
CA TRP A 418 -16.88 20.32 7.78
C TRP A 418 -16.60 19.38 8.95
N HIS A 419 -17.45 18.36 9.10
CA HIS A 419 -17.27 17.26 10.04
C HIS A 419 -17.59 15.92 9.37
N LEU A 420 -16.95 14.85 9.83
CA LEU A 420 -17.21 13.49 9.35
C LEU A 420 -18.55 12.98 9.91
N GLY A 421 -19.39 12.44 9.02
CA GLY A 421 -20.64 11.78 9.37
C GLY A 421 -21.57 12.61 10.25
N ILE A 422 -22.32 11.92 11.11
CA ILE A 422 -23.16 12.54 12.15
C ILE A 422 -22.75 12.05 13.54
N ARG A 423 -22.90 12.89 14.57
CA ARG A 423 -22.53 12.57 15.96
C ARG A 423 -23.75 12.52 16.86
N SER A 424 -23.73 11.65 17.85
CA SER A 424 -24.76 11.55 18.88
C SER A 424 -24.13 11.25 20.25
N GLN A 425 -24.76 11.76 21.31
CA GLN A 425 -24.40 11.48 22.70
C GLN A 425 -25.31 10.40 23.32
N SER A 426 -26.26 9.86 22.55
CA SER A 426 -27.12 8.75 22.96
C SER A 426 -26.31 7.46 23.14
N ARG A 427 -26.90 6.46 23.80
CA ARG A 427 -26.22 5.17 23.99
C ARG A 427 -26.06 4.45 22.64
N PRO A 428 -24.99 3.66 22.43
CA PRO A 428 -24.73 3.00 21.15
C PRO A 428 -25.89 2.15 20.63
N ASN A 429 -26.53 1.39 21.51
CA ASN A 429 -27.65 0.52 21.14
C ASN A 429 -28.88 1.33 20.72
N ASP A 430 -29.11 2.49 21.34
CA ASP A 430 -30.23 3.37 21.02
C ASP A 430 -30.00 3.99 19.64
N ILE A 431 -28.77 4.47 19.38
CA ILE A 431 -28.36 4.99 18.07
C ILE A 431 -28.57 3.94 16.98
N MET A 432 -28.07 2.71 17.17
CA MET A 432 -28.20 1.65 16.17
C MET A 432 -29.67 1.24 15.94
N SER A 433 -30.51 1.31 16.99
CA SER A 433 -31.94 1.05 16.88
C SER A 433 -32.66 2.12 16.05
N GLU A 434 -32.32 3.40 16.26
CA GLU A 434 -32.84 4.51 15.46
C GLU A 434 -32.39 4.43 14.00
N VAL A 435 -31.12 4.07 13.75
CA VAL A 435 -30.59 3.82 12.39
C VAL A 435 -31.40 2.74 11.69
N CYS A 436 -31.63 1.59 12.34
CA CYS A 436 -32.42 0.50 11.75
C CYS A 436 -33.88 0.91 11.52
N ARG A 437 -34.48 1.69 12.43
CA ARG A 437 -35.84 2.22 12.28
C ARG A 437 -35.94 3.17 11.09
N ALA A 438 -34.99 4.09 10.95
CA ALA A 438 -34.95 5.06 9.86
C ALA A 438 -34.73 4.37 8.50
N MET A 439 -33.83 3.38 8.42
CA MET A 439 -33.64 2.59 7.20
C MET A 439 -34.92 1.82 6.81
N LYS A 440 -35.63 1.24 7.79
CA LYS A 440 -36.92 0.58 7.53
C LYS A 440 -37.96 1.55 6.98
N GLN A 441 -38.00 2.78 7.49
CA GLN A 441 -38.91 3.83 7.02
C GLN A 441 -38.60 4.28 5.57
N LEU A 442 -37.33 4.21 5.16
CA LEU A 442 -36.88 4.55 3.81
C LEU A 442 -36.94 3.37 2.82
N ASP A 443 -37.44 2.21 3.26
CA ASP A 443 -37.47 0.97 2.48
C ASP A 443 -36.09 0.55 1.96
N TYR A 444 -35.07 0.71 2.81
CA TYR A 444 -33.72 0.22 2.51
C TYR A 444 -33.59 -1.24 2.93
N GLU A 445 -32.80 -2.01 2.17
CA GLU A 445 -32.41 -3.36 2.55
C GLU A 445 -31.04 -3.31 3.24
N TRP A 446 -30.84 -4.07 4.32
CA TRP A 446 -29.54 -4.11 4.97
C TRP A 446 -29.16 -5.50 5.48
N LYS A 447 -27.85 -5.71 5.60
CA LYS A 447 -27.24 -6.86 6.24
C LYS A 447 -26.39 -6.39 7.42
N VAL A 448 -26.64 -6.96 8.59
CA VAL A 448 -25.82 -6.75 9.79
C VAL A 448 -24.57 -7.63 9.68
N VAL A 449 -23.37 -7.03 9.69
CA VAL A 449 -22.11 -7.79 9.73
C VAL A 449 -21.60 -7.89 11.16
N ASN A 450 -21.74 -6.80 11.93
CA ASN A 450 -21.53 -6.79 13.37
C ASN A 450 -22.52 -5.78 14.01
N PRO A 451 -22.68 -5.73 15.35
CA PRO A 451 -23.66 -4.86 16.02
C PRO A 451 -23.56 -3.37 15.68
N TYR A 452 -22.40 -2.91 15.21
CA TYR A 452 -22.10 -1.52 14.90
C TYR A 452 -21.72 -1.30 13.43
N TYR A 453 -21.83 -2.33 12.57
CA TYR A 453 -21.51 -2.27 11.14
C TYR A 453 -22.62 -2.89 10.30
N LEU A 454 -23.15 -2.07 9.40
CA LEU A 454 -24.24 -2.41 8.51
C LEU A 454 -23.81 -2.22 7.06
N ARG A 455 -24.20 -3.16 6.19
CA ARG A 455 -24.17 -2.94 4.74
C ARG A 455 -25.59 -2.70 4.26
N VAL A 456 -25.80 -1.57 3.62
CA VAL A 456 -27.12 -1.07 3.23
C VAL A 456 -27.17 -0.98 1.71
N ARG A 457 -28.32 -1.33 1.15
CA ARG A 457 -28.60 -1.28 -0.28
C ARG A 457 -29.94 -0.61 -0.52
N ARG A 458 -29.97 0.23 -1.55
CA ARG A 458 -31.18 0.88 -2.07
C ARG A 458 -31.28 0.62 -3.56
N LYS A 459 -32.49 0.34 -4.04
CA LYS A 459 -32.78 0.36 -5.48
C LYS A 459 -33.19 1.78 -5.88
N ASN A 460 -32.50 2.37 -6.84
CA ASN A 460 -32.88 3.66 -7.40
C ASN A 460 -34.20 3.48 -8.19
N PRO A 461 -35.28 4.19 -7.83
CA PRO A 461 -36.58 4.02 -8.49
C PRO A 461 -36.61 4.53 -9.94
N ILE A 462 -35.68 5.42 -10.33
CA ILE A 462 -35.59 5.99 -11.67
C ILE A 462 -34.71 5.11 -12.57
N THR A 463 -33.48 4.84 -12.13
CA THR A 463 -32.49 4.12 -12.95
C THR A 463 -32.61 2.60 -12.82
N GLY A 464 -33.33 2.11 -11.79
CA GLY A 464 -33.42 0.68 -11.47
C GLY A 464 -32.13 0.09 -10.89
N MET A 465 -31.03 0.87 -10.86
CA MET A 465 -29.72 0.46 -10.37
C MET A 465 -29.72 0.30 -8.85
N GLN A 466 -28.80 -0.52 -8.35
CA GLN A 466 -28.57 -0.65 -6.92
C GLN A 466 -27.47 0.30 -6.49
N THR A 467 -27.69 1.02 -5.40
CA THR A 467 -26.68 1.82 -4.72
C THR A 467 -26.40 1.16 -3.37
N LYS A 468 -25.12 1.07 -2.99
CA LYS A 468 -24.69 0.41 -1.77
C LYS A 468 -23.86 1.37 -0.92
N MET A 469 -24.03 1.29 0.39
CA MET A 469 -23.18 1.98 1.36
C MET A 469 -22.94 1.09 2.58
N SER A 470 -21.83 1.33 3.28
CA SER A 470 -21.63 0.81 4.64
C SER A 470 -21.81 1.90 5.68
N LEU A 471 -22.41 1.51 6.81
CA LEU A 471 -22.53 2.34 8.00
C LEU A 471 -21.70 1.72 9.12
N GLN A 472 -20.89 2.53 9.81
CA GLN A 472 -20.10 2.10 10.95
C GLN A 472 -20.24 3.10 12.10
N LEU A 473 -20.57 2.62 13.29
CA LEU A 473 -20.58 3.44 14.50
C LEU A 473 -19.20 3.39 15.17
N TYR A 474 -18.63 4.55 15.43
CA TYR A 474 -17.36 4.76 16.12
C TYR A 474 -17.57 5.50 17.44
N GLN A 475 -16.68 5.28 18.40
CA GLN A 475 -16.60 6.08 19.62
C GLN A 475 -15.56 7.19 19.43
N VAL A 476 -15.95 8.44 19.67
CA VAL A 476 -15.05 9.62 19.53
C VAL A 476 -14.44 9.99 20.88
N ASP A 477 -15.27 10.03 21.91
CA ASP A 477 -14.88 10.31 23.29
C ASP A 477 -15.73 9.45 24.26
N SER A 478 -15.63 9.69 25.57
CA SER A 478 -16.33 8.89 26.57
C SER A 478 -17.86 8.95 26.48
N ARG A 479 -18.43 9.96 25.79
CA ARG A 479 -19.88 10.18 25.69
C ARG A 479 -20.39 10.35 24.26
N THR A 480 -19.51 10.59 23.30
CA THR A 480 -19.87 10.89 21.92
C THR A 480 -19.54 9.74 20.98
N TYR A 481 -20.53 9.37 20.16
CA TYR A 481 -20.41 8.39 19.09
C TYR A 481 -20.59 9.07 17.73
N LEU A 482 -19.96 8.52 16.70
CA LEU A 482 -20.00 9.02 15.32
C LEU A 482 -20.47 7.90 14.41
N LEU A 483 -21.52 8.18 13.64
CA LEU A 483 -21.98 7.30 12.57
C LEU A 483 -21.32 7.74 11.26
N ASP A 484 -20.48 6.87 10.71
CA ASP A 484 -19.78 7.06 9.45
C ASP A 484 -20.57 6.44 8.28
N PHE A 485 -20.44 7.07 7.11
CA PHE A 485 -21.10 6.67 5.87
C PHE A 485 -20.04 6.50 4.79
N ARG A 486 -19.96 5.30 4.21
CA ARG A 486 -18.98 5.01 3.16
C ARG A 486 -19.63 4.38 1.94
N SER A 487 -19.31 4.90 0.76
CA SER A 487 -19.77 4.32 -0.50
C SER A 487 -19.17 2.93 -0.71
N ILE A 488 -19.93 2.05 -1.35
CA ILE A 488 -19.43 0.74 -1.80
C ILE A 488 -19.59 0.73 -3.33
N ASP A 489 -18.45 0.70 -4.01
CA ASP A 489 -18.42 0.64 -5.47
C ASP A 489 -19.02 -0.69 -5.96
N ASP A 490 -19.77 -0.62 -7.06
CA ASP A 490 -20.17 -1.80 -7.81
C ASP A 490 -19.05 -2.14 -8.79
N ASP A 491 -18.66 -3.42 -8.93
CA ASP A 491 -17.67 -3.90 -9.92
C ASP A 491 -18.13 -3.73 -11.40
N MET A 492 -19.09 -2.84 -11.67
CA MET A 492 -19.56 -2.48 -13.00
C MET A 492 -18.74 -1.29 -13.50
N LEU A 493 -17.89 -1.51 -14.51
CA LEU A 493 -17.10 -0.49 -15.18
C LEU A 493 -17.99 0.67 -15.68
N GLU A 494 -17.85 1.85 -15.06
CA GLU A 494 -18.39 3.10 -15.60
C GLU A 494 -17.51 3.56 -16.76
N THR A 495 -18.02 3.53 -18.01
CA THR A 495 -17.43 4.29 -19.11
C THR A 495 -17.66 5.79 -18.86
N LYS A 496 -16.57 6.51 -18.60
CA LYS A 496 -16.56 7.93 -18.22
C LYS A 496 -17.03 8.82 -19.38
N SER A 497 -18.08 9.61 -19.16
CA SER A 497 -18.36 10.80 -19.97
C SER A 497 -17.28 11.84 -19.72
N GLY A 498 -16.70 12.37 -20.80
CA GLY A 498 -15.58 13.31 -20.76
C GLY A 498 -15.90 14.60 -20.02
N THR A 499 -15.30 14.77 -18.85
CA THR A 499 -14.86 16.06 -18.33
C THR A 499 -13.50 15.89 -17.68
N ALA A 500 -12.54 16.72 -18.12
CA ALA A 500 -11.15 16.65 -17.72
C ALA A 500 -11.00 17.05 -16.24
N THR A 501 -10.95 16.04 -15.37
CA THR A 501 -10.42 16.18 -14.00
C THR A 501 -9.53 14.95 -13.74
N PRO A 502 -8.25 15.12 -13.36
CA PRO A 502 -7.36 13.98 -13.16
C PRO A 502 -7.76 13.21 -11.90
N LEU A 503 -8.00 11.91 -12.05
CA LEU A 503 -8.25 10.99 -10.93
C LEU A 503 -6.95 10.72 -10.17
N ARG A 504 -7.08 10.63 -8.84
CA ARG A 504 -6.07 9.98 -7.99
C ARG A 504 -6.05 8.49 -8.32
N SER A 505 -4.87 8.01 -8.68
CA SER A 505 -4.58 6.61 -9.02
C SER A 505 -4.80 5.70 -7.80
N GLY A 506 -5.45 4.55 -7.96
CA GLY A 506 -5.60 3.59 -6.85
C GLY A 506 -6.56 2.41 -6.97
N SER A 507 -7.51 2.37 -7.93
CA SER A 507 -8.52 1.28 -7.95
C SER A 507 -8.27 0.28 -9.08
N VAL A 508 -7.68 -0.88 -8.75
CA VAL A 508 -7.57 -2.04 -9.64
C VAL A 508 -8.65 -3.07 -9.28
N GLY A 509 -9.66 -3.23 -10.14
CA GLY A 509 -10.69 -4.26 -10.03
C GLY A 509 -10.17 -5.67 -10.35
N ASN A 510 -10.61 -6.67 -9.59
CA ASN A 510 -10.20 -8.07 -9.72
C ASN A 510 -11.18 -8.89 -10.57
N TYR A 511 -10.68 -9.48 -11.66
CA TYR A 511 -11.38 -10.53 -12.41
C TYR A 511 -11.44 -11.85 -11.63
N ARG A 512 -12.66 -12.34 -11.39
CA ARG A 512 -12.93 -13.64 -10.75
C ARG A 512 -13.42 -14.63 -11.80
N THR A 513 -12.50 -15.28 -12.52
CA THR A 513 -12.85 -16.37 -13.45
C THR A 513 -13.05 -17.67 -12.66
N THR A 514 -14.30 -18.08 -12.48
CA THR A 514 -14.67 -19.41 -11.99
C THR A 514 -14.64 -20.40 -13.15
N ILE A 515 -13.59 -21.22 -13.22
CA ILE A 515 -13.58 -22.43 -14.06
C ILE A 515 -14.22 -23.55 -13.23
N LYS A 516 -15.44 -23.97 -13.61
CA LYS A 516 -16.03 -25.24 -13.18
C LYS A 516 -15.48 -26.33 -14.09
N ASN A 517 -14.67 -27.24 -13.53
CA ASN A 517 -14.35 -28.52 -14.14
C ASN A 517 -15.29 -29.56 -13.53
N ASP A 518 -16.31 -29.97 -14.29
CA ASP A 518 -16.98 -31.25 -14.08
C ASP A 518 -16.47 -32.21 -15.16
N ALA A 519 -15.80 -33.28 -14.71
CA ALA A 519 -15.43 -34.41 -15.54
C ALA A 519 -16.29 -35.61 -15.10
N ALA A 520 -17.11 -36.12 -16.02
CA ALA A 520 -17.65 -37.47 -15.96
C ALA A 520 -17.79 -37.99 -17.40
N GLU A 521 -17.12 -39.12 -17.65
CA GLU A 521 -17.14 -39.89 -18.89
C GLU A 521 -18.51 -40.55 -19.12
N GLY A 522 -18.89 -40.78 -20.39
CA GLY A 522 -20.02 -41.65 -20.72
C GLY A 522 -20.57 -41.52 -22.14
N SER A 523 -19.90 -42.19 -23.09
CA SER A 523 -20.33 -42.59 -24.45
C SER A 523 -21.83 -42.85 -24.68
N LEU A 524 -22.40 -42.38 -25.80
CA LEU A 524 -22.93 -43.20 -26.93
C LEU A 524 -23.62 -42.36 -28.02
N ALA A 525 -23.52 -42.85 -29.25
CA ALA A 525 -23.95 -42.25 -30.51
C ALA A 525 -25.46 -42.35 -30.79
N SER A 526 -26.02 -41.37 -31.54
CA SER A 526 -26.92 -41.62 -32.68
C SER A 526 -27.33 -40.33 -33.40
N SER A 527 -27.41 -40.44 -34.72
CA SER A 527 -27.70 -39.46 -35.76
C SER A 527 -29.12 -38.83 -35.79
N LEU A 528 -29.22 -37.74 -36.58
CA LEU A 528 -30.33 -37.29 -37.46
C LEU A 528 -31.10 -35.99 -37.10
N THR A 529 -30.87 -35.01 -38.00
CA THR A 529 -31.81 -34.09 -38.69
C THR A 529 -32.43 -32.86 -38.01
N SER A 530 -32.27 -31.73 -38.73
CA SER A 530 -33.20 -30.59 -38.88
C SER A 530 -33.26 -29.62 -37.68
N SER A 531 -33.34 -28.30 -37.79
CA SER A 531 -33.47 -27.34 -38.88
C SER A 531 -32.92 -26.01 -38.39
N VAL A 532 -32.49 -25.20 -39.35
CA VAL A 532 -32.17 -23.78 -39.24
C VAL A 532 -33.32 -23.04 -38.55
N ASP A 533 -33.01 -22.22 -37.55
CA ASP A 533 -33.70 -20.94 -37.42
C ASP A 533 -32.76 -19.87 -36.85
N SER A 534 -32.67 -18.79 -37.60
CA SER A 534 -31.69 -17.73 -37.45
C SER A 534 -32.41 -16.55 -36.84
N THR A 535 -32.13 -16.18 -35.58
CA THR A 535 -32.46 -14.84 -35.08
C THR A 535 -31.57 -14.48 -33.87
N GLY A 536 -30.77 -13.42 -34.03
CA GLY A 536 -30.42 -12.53 -32.91
C GLY A 536 -29.17 -12.87 -32.09
N GLY A 537 -28.02 -13.05 -32.73
CA GLY A 537 -26.74 -12.79 -32.06
C GLY A 537 -26.58 -11.28 -31.86
N GLY A 538 -27.03 -10.77 -30.72
CA GLY A 538 -26.83 -9.38 -30.32
C GLY A 538 -25.54 -9.25 -29.51
N ASP A 539 -24.59 -8.50 -30.05
CA ASP A 539 -23.42 -7.98 -29.36
C ASP A 539 -23.81 -7.37 -28.00
N ASN A 540 -23.17 -7.83 -26.92
CA ASN A 540 -23.21 -7.13 -25.64
C ASN A 540 -22.34 -5.87 -25.74
N ALA A 541 -22.84 -4.87 -26.46
CA ALA A 541 -22.36 -3.50 -26.34
C ALA A 541 -22.64 -3.02 -24.91
N SER A 542 -21.59 -2.63 -24.20
CA SER A 542 -21.61 -2.12 -22.83
C SER A 542 -22.50 -0.88 -22.72
N VAL A 543 -23.69 -1.02 -22.14
CA VAL A 543 -24.57 0.11 -21.85
C VAL A 543 -24.02 0.88 -20.65
N PRO A 544 -23.76 2.20 -20.76
CA PRO A 544 -23.30 3.02 -19.63
C PRO A 544 -24.30 3.01 -18.48
N ARG A 545 -23.82 2.99 -17.22
CA ARG A 545 -24.68 3.12 -16.03
C ARG A 545 -25.44 4.46 -16.11
N PRO A 546 -26.79 4.45 -16.12
CA PRO A 546 -27.54 5.70 -16.04
C PRO A 546 -27.44 6.29 -14.63
N GLY A 547 -27.23 7.62 -14.55
CA GLY A 547 -27.09 8.35 -13.28
C GLY A 547 -25.62 8.56 -12.87
N SER A 548 -25.42 9.21 -11.72
CA SER A 548 -24.08 9.41 -11.13
C SER A 548 -23.99 8.63 -9.82
N HIS A 549 -23.07 7.67 -9.73
CA HIS A 549 -22.87 6.86 -8.54
C HIS A 549 -22.62 7.72 -7.28
N THR A 550 -21.79 8.76 -7.39
CA THR A 550 -21.50 9.69 -6.28
C THR A 550 -22.73 10.45 -5.81
N ILE A 551 -23.58 10.93 -6.73
CA ILE A 551 -24.80 11.65 -6.36
C ILE A 551 -25.84 10.69 -5.75
N GLU A 552 -25.99 9.48 -6.32
CA GLU A 552 -26.88 8.46 -5.75
C GLU A 552 -26.49 8.10 -4.31
N PHE A 553 -25.19 8.00 -4.03
CA PHE A 553 -24.66 7.82 -2.67
C PHE A 553 -25.05 8.99 -1.76
N PHE A 554 -24.82 10.24 -2.18
CA PHE A 554 -25.18 11.41 -1.38
C PHE A 554 -26.68 11.51 -1.11
N GLU A 555 -27.54 11.22 -2.08
CA GLU A 555 -28.99 11.19 -1.88
C GLU A 555 -29.40 10.10 -0.88
N MET A 556 -28.79 8.91 -0.98
CA MET A 556 -29.03 7.81 -0.05
C MET A 556 -28.67 8.21 1.39
N CYS A 557 -27.53 8.86 1.59
CA CYS A 557 -27.10 9.40 2.89
C CYS A 557 -28.02 10.52 3.38
N ALA A 558 -28.36 11.49 2.53
CA ALA A 558 -29.17 12.65 2.89
C ALA A 558 -30.55 12.25 3.43
N ASN A 559 -31.20 11.26 2.82
CA ASN A 559 -32.48 10.74 3.28
C ASN A 559 -32.39 10.13 4.69
N LEU A 560 -31.32 9.36 4.97
CA LEU A 560 -31.10 8.75 6.27
C LEU A 560 -30.75 9.81 7.32
N ILE A 561 -29.83 10.73 7.01
CA ILE A 561 -29.44 11.84 7.89
C ILE A 561 -30.66 12.69 8.27
N LYS A 562 -31.56 12.99 7.32
CA LYS A 562 -32.78 13.76 7.57
C LYS A 562 -33.71 13.13 8.60
N LEU A 563 -33.74 11.80 8.71
CA LEU A 563 -34.52 11.09 9.72
C LEU A 563 -33.81 11.01 11.07
N LEU A 564 -32.48 10.92 11.07
CA LEU A 564 -31.66 10.81 12.29
C LEU A 564 -31.37 12.16 12.96
N ALA A 565 -31.49 13.27 12.23
CA ALA A 565 -31.29 14.62 12.75
C ALA A 565 -32.56 15.24 13.36
N ARG A 566 -33.65 14.47 13.46
CA ARG A 566 -34.90 14.86 14.13
C ARG A 566 -34.88 14.34 15.55
#